data_AF-E8KHA3-F1
#
_entry.id   AF-E8KHA3-F1
#
_cell.length_a   1.000
_cell.length_b   1.000
_cell.length_c   1.000
_cell.angle_alpha   90.00
_cell.angle_beta   90.00
_cell.angle_gamma   90.00
#
_symmetry.space_group_name_H-M   'P 1'
#
loop_
_entity.id
_entity.type
_entity.pdbx_description
1 polymer ?
#
loop_
_entity_poly.entity_id
_entity_poly.type
_entity_poly.pdbx_seq_one_letter_code
_entity_poly.pdbx_strand_id
1 'polypeptide(L)' 'MNVPVNKVLKLEDLVRNDNVLFAATGITTGDLLKGVQRKGSMMFTETLLIRGRSRTIRKLASYHDISRLSED' A
#
# COMPACT_ATOMS: atom_id res chain seq x y z
N MET A 1 17.68 -15.77 -17.23
CA MET A 1 17.95 -14.56 -16.41
C MET A 1 19.22 -14.80 -15.63
N ASN A 2 20.24 -13.95 -15.79
CA ASN A 2 21.57 -14.09 -15.15
C ASN A 2 21.53 -13.65 -13.67
N VAL A 3 20.71 -14.32 -12.85
CA VAL A 3 20.64 -14.06 -11.41
C VAL A 3 21.53 -15.08 -10.69
N PRO A 4 22.58 -14.66 -9.96
CA PRO A 4 23.46 -15.59 -9.27
C PRO A 4 22.72 -16.30 -8.14
N VAL A 5 22.84 -17.64 -8.08
CA VAL A 5 22.27 -18.46 -7.02
C VAL A 5 23.08 -18.30 -5.73
N ASN A 6 22.44 -18.44 -4.57
CA ASN A 6 23.06 -18.31 -3.24
C ASN A 6 23.67 -16.94 -2.94
N LYS A 7 23.35 -15.90 -3.73
CA LYS A 7 23.71 -14.53 -3.37
C LYS A 7 22.71 -13.98 -2.35
N VAL A 8 23.21 -13.51 -1.21
CA VAL A 8 22.44 -12.69 -0.27
C VAL A 8 22.29 -11.29 -0.85
N LEU A 9 21.05 -10.85 -1.06
CA LEU A 9 20.73 -9.50 -1.52
C LEU A 9 20.46 -8.60 -0.32
N LYS A 10 21.18 -7.48 -0.26
CA LYS A 10 20.91 -6.43 0.72
C LYS A 10 19.75 -5.56 0.24
N LEU A 11 19.23 -4.68 1.11
CA LEU A 11 18.11 -3.80 0.74
C LEU A 11 18.48 -2.92 -0.46
N GLU A 12 19.70 -2.38 -0.49
CA GLU A 12 20.22 -1.57 -1.60
C GLU A 12 20.37 -2.35 -2.92
N ASP A 13 20.47 -3.69 -2.88
CA ASP A 13 20.43 -4.52 -4.08
C ASP A 13 19.01 -4.63 -4.64
N LEU A 14 17.99 -4.60 -3.76
CA LEU A 14 16.56 -4.74 -4.08
C LEU A 14 15.91 -3.40 -4.45
N VAL A 15 16.25 -2.33 -3.73
CA VAL A 15 15.75 -0.96 -3.90
C VAL A 15 16.95 -0.02 -3.88
N ARG A 16 17.44 0.33 -5.08
CA ARG A 16 18.75 0.99 -5.26
C ARG A 16 18.79 2.47 -4.87
N ASN A 17 17.65 3.13 -4.79
CA ASN A 17 17.57 4.56 -4.47
C ASN A 17 16.19 4.98 -3.98
N ASP A 18 16.10 6.23 -3.51
CA ASP A 18 14.89 6.83 -2.94
C ASP A 18 13.85 7.24 -3.99
N ASN A 19 14.07 7.01 -5.29
CA ASN A 19 13.05 7.23 -6.32
C ASN A 19 12.03 6.08 -6.36
N VAL A 20 11.38 5.86 -5.22
CA VAL A 20 10.44 4.78 -4.96
C VAL A 20 9.17 5.31 -4.32
N LEU A 21 8.05 4.65 -4.65
CA LEU A 21 6.76 4.81 -4.01
C LEU A 21 6.35 3.45 -3.46
N PHE A 22 5.94 3.41 -2.20
CA PHE A 22 5.35 2.25 -1.57
C PHE A 22 3.93 2.59 -1.14
N ALA A 23 2.98 1.70 -1.45
CA ALA A 23 1.60 1.80 -1.03
C ALA A 23 1.12 0.44 -0.52
N ALA A 24 0.45 0.44 0.63
CA ALA A 24 -0.18 -0.75 1.19
C ALA A 24 -1.56 -0.39 1.72
N THR A 25 -2.58 -1.20 1.40
CA THR A 25 -3.95 -1.03 1.88
C THR A 25 -4.33 -2.25 2.71
N GLY A 26 -4.91 -2.04 3.89
CA GLY A 26 -5.34 -3.13 4.76
C GLY A 26 -6.55 -3.86 4.18
N ILE A 27 -6.43 -5.17 3.97
CA ILE A 27 -7.57 -6.04 3.60
C ILE A 27 -8.30 -6.47 4.89
N THR A 28 -7.59 -7.12 5.80
CA THR A 28 -8.03 -7.39 7.17
C THR A 28 -7.31 -6.46 8.14
N THR A 29 -7.89 -6.23 9.31
CA THR A 29 -7.25 -5.39 10.34
C THR A 29 -6.00 -6.08 10.86
N GLY A 30 -4.87 -5.40 10.76
CA GLY A 30 -3.62 -5.76 11.41
C GLY A 30 -3.05 -4.57 12.16
N ASP A 31 -1.81 -4.73 12.65
CA ASP A 31 -1.18 -3.74 13.52
C ASP A 31 -0.93 -2.40 12.82
N LEU A 32 -0.65 -2.42 11.52
CA LEU A 32 -0.27 -1.22 10.76
C LEU A 32 -1.47 -0.47 10.16
N LEU A 33 -2.44 -1.23 9.66
CA LEU A 33 -3.57 -0.73 8.87
C LEU A 33 -4.87 -1.41 9.27
N LYS A 34 -5.92 -0.60 9.35
CA LYS A 34 -7.29 -1.11 9.43
C LYS A 34 -7.65 -1.86 8.15
N GLY A 35 -8.38 -2.96 8.31
CA GLY A 35 -8.94 -3.69 7.17
C GLY A 35 -10.06 -2.92 6.49
N VAL A 36 -10.53 -3.46 5.36
CA VAL A 36 -11.71 -2.95 4.69
C VAL A 36 -12.93 -3.09 5.60
N GLN A 37 -13.69 -2.02 5.78
CA GLN A 37 -14.90 -2.01 6.59
C GLN A 37 -16.08 -1.52 5.77
N ARG A 38 -17.25 -2.14 5.91
CA ARG A 38 -18.48 -1.71 5.22
C ARG A 38 -19.53 -1.28 6.23
N LYS A 39 -20.14 -0.12 6.00
CA LYS A 39 -21.32 0.38 6.73
C LYS A 39 -22.37 0.85 5.72
N GLY A 40 -23.38 0.01 5.48
CA GLY A 40 -24.39 0.27 4.44
C GLY A 40 -23.76 0.32 3.04
N SER A 41 -23.98 1.43 2.33
CA SER A 41 -23.39 1.73 1.02
C SER A 41 -22.01 2.39 1.10
N MET A 42 -21.45 2.59 2.30
CA MET A 42 -20.12 3.16 2.46
C MET A 42 -19.09 2.08 2.75
N MET A 43 -18.00 2.06 2.01
CA MET A 43 -16.80 1.26 2.30
C MET A 43 -15.68 2.15 2.78
N PHE A 44 -14.96 1.70 3.80
CA PHE A 44 -13.78 2.36 4.34
C PHE A 44 -12.54 1.53 4.03
N THR A 45 -11.45 2.21 3.64
CA THR A 45 -10.12 1.61 3.49
C THR A 45 -9.07 2.49 4.16
N GLU A 46 -8.03 1.87 4.72
CA GLU A 46 -6.84 2.58 5.21
C GLU A 46 -5.60 2.19 4.41
N THR A 47 -4.88 3.18 3.88
CA THR A 47 -3.69 3.00 3.05
C THR A 47 -2.49 3.73 3.64
N LEU A 48 -1.34 3.06 3.75
CA LEU A 48 -0.06 3.70 4.02
C LEU A 48 0.64 4.00 2.69
N LEU A 49 0.94 5.26 2.44
CA LEU A 49 1.69 5.74 1.29
C LEU A 49 3.04 6.31 1.76
N ILE A 50 4.14 5.84 1.17
CA ILE A 50 5.49 6.30 1.45
C ILE A 50 6.16 6.70 0.14
N ARG A 51 6.79 7.87 0.12
CA ARG A 51 7.62 8.33 -1.00
C ARG A 51 9.04 8.55 -0.52
N GLY A 52 9.99 7.77 -1.04
CA GLY A 52 11.39 7.84 -0.63
C GLY A 52 11.98 9.24 -0.84
N ARG A 53 11.83 9.78 -2.05
CA ARG A 53 12.47 11.04 -2.46
C ARG A 53 12.06 12.25 -1.61
N SER A 54 10.80 12.34 -1.20
CA SER A 54 10.35 13.44 -0.33
C SER A 54 10.28 13.04 1.15
N ARG A 55 10.65 11.80 1.48
CA ARG A 55 10.53 11.20 2.82
C ARG A 55 9.15 11.40 3.45
N THR A 56 8.13 11.46 2.60
CA THR A 56 6.76 11.71 3.03
C THR A 56 6.09 10.39 3.36
N ILE A 57 5.44 10.34 4.51
CA ILE A 57 4.63 9.21 4.96
C ILE A 57 3.20 9.73 5.15
N ARG A 58 2.22 9.06 4.55
CA ARG A 58 0.80 9.41 4.68
C ARG A 58 0.00 8.17 5.02
N LYS A 59 -0.82 8.26 6.06
CA LYS A 59 -1.90 7.32 6.32
C LYS A 59 -3.19 7.94 5.76
N LEU A 60 -3.78 7.28 4.77
CA LEU A 60 -4.95 7.74 4.05
C LEU A 60 -6.17 6.96 4.52
N ALA A 61 -7.17 7.67 5.01
CA ALA A 61 -8.49 7.16 5.34
C ALA A 61 -9.44 7.52 4.19
N SER A 62 -9.96 6.51 3.49
CA SER A 62 -10.83 6.72 2.33
C SER A 62 -12.20 6.11 2.56
N TYR A 63 -13.23 6.84 2.15
CA TYR A 63 -14.63 6.44 2.21
C TYR A 63 -15.15 6.38 0.77
N HIS A 64 -15.65 5.22 0.37
CA HIS A 64 -16.09 4.88 -0.97
C HIS A 64 -17.60 4.61 -0.95
N ASP A 65 -18.39 5.41 -1.66
CA ASP A 65 -19.82 5.17 -1.83
C ASP A 65 -20.04 4.12 -2.92
N ILE A 66 -20.22 2.88 -2.51
CA ILE A 66 -20.38 1.75 -3.43
C ILE A 66 -21.73 1.78 -4.17
N SER A 67 -22.70 2.59 -3.74
CA SER A 67 -23.95 2.75 -4.50
C SER A 67 -23.73 3.46 -5.84
N ARG A 68 -22.59 4.13 -6.01
CA ARG A 68 -22.19 4.84 -7.22
C ARG A 68 -21.16 4.08 -8.05
N LEU A 69 -20.79 2.87 -7.64
CA LEU A 69 -20.00 1.97 -8.47
C LEU A 69 -20.97 1.23 -9.37
N SER A 70 -21.14 1.70 -10.60
CA SER A 70 -21.80 0.92 -11.65
C SER A 70 -20.89 -0.24 -12.04
N GLU A 71 -21.46 -1.43 -12.19
CA GLU A 71 -20.82 -2.55 -12.88
C GLU A 71 -20.80 -2.20 -14.37
N ASP A 72 -19.61 -1.89 -14.91
CA ASP A 72 -19.32 -2.15 -16.32
C ASP A 72 -18.94 -3.64 -16.47
#